data_AF-A0A9D8PH03-F1
#
_entry.id   AF-A0A9D8PH03-F1
#
_cell.length_a   1.000
_cell.length_b   1.000
_cell.length_c   1.000
_cell.angle_alpha   90.00
_cell.angle_beta   90.00
_cell.angle_gamma   90.00
#
_symmetry.space_group_name_H-M   'P 1'
#
loop_
_entity.id
_entity.type
_entity.pdbx_description
1 polymer ?
#
loop_
_entity_poly.entity_id
_entity_poly.type
_entity_poly.pdbx_seq_one_letter_code
_entity_poly.pdbx_strand_id
1 'polypeptide(L)' 'MSTQTITLSLSDSLIKRAEALAAQRHITVSRLLAEAIEELIAREDRYARARARSLALMANAPDLGTRGQIAVTREALHER' A
#
# COMPACT_ATOMS: atom_id res chain seq x y z
N MET A 1 -15.48 2.44 17.60
CA MET A 1 -15.03 1.12 17.08
C MET A 1 -14.65 0.26 18.28
N SER A 2 -15.00 -1.02 18.28
CA SER A 2 -14.66 -1.94 19.38
C SER A 2 -13.22 -2.42 19.21
N THR A 3 -12.39 -2.28 20.24
CA THR A 3 -11.02 -2.82 20.27
C THR A 3 -11.05 -4.20 20.93
N GLN A 4 -10.43 -5.20 20.29
CA GLN A 4 -10.29 -6.55 20.84
C GLN A 4 -8.83 -6.82 21.22
N THR A 5 -8.62 -7.47 22.36
CA THR A 5 -7.29 -7.85 22.84
C THR A 5 -6.89 -9.21 22.26
N ILE A 6 -5.69 -9.30 21.72
CA ILE A 6 -5.11 -10.53 21.19
C ILE A 6 -3.84 -10.84 22.00
N THR A 7 -3.73 -12.07 22.50
CA THR A 7 -2.51 -12.57 23.16
C THR A 7 -1.61 -13.22 22.12
N LEU A 8 -0.35 -12.78 22.05
CA LEU A 8 0.64 -13.26 21.08
C LEU A 8 1.81 -13.88 21.82
N SER A 9 2.21 -15.08 21.41
CA SER A 9 3.45 -15.70 21.88
C SER A 9 4.59 -15.30 20.95
N LEU A 10 5.55 -14.53 21.46
CA LEU A 10 6.73 -14.05 20.74
C LEU A 10 7.99 -14.57 21.44
N SER A 11 9.10 -14.68 20.71
CA SER A 11 10.38 -15.03 21.31
C SER A 11 10.92 -13.88 22.16
N ASP A 12 11.64 -14.21 23.25
CA ASP A 12 12.26 -13.21 24.14
C ASP A 12 13.15 -12.22 23.39
N SER A 13 13.86 -12.68 22.35
CA SER A 13 14.71 -11.82 21.53
C SER A 13 13.90 -10.81 20.72
N LEU A 14 12.71 -11.19 20.25
CA LEU A 14 11.81 -10.32 19.51
C LEU A 14 11.15 -9.29 20.42
N ILE A 15 10.75 -9.69 21.64
CA ILE A 15 10.18 -8.78 22.64
C ILE A 15 11.18 -7.68 22.98
N LYS A 16 12.44 -8.03 23.30
CA LYS A 16 13.48 -7.03 23.62
C LYS A 16 13.74 -6.06 22.48
N ARG A 17 13.74 -6.54 21.23
CA ARG A 17 13.90 -5.69 20.05
C ARG A 17 12.70 -4.77 19.83
N ALA A 18 11.49 -5.28 20.04
CA ALA A 18 10.26 -4.49 19.92
C ALA A 18 10.19 -3.40 20.99
N GLU A 19 10.56 -3.70 22.23
CA GLU A 19 10.65 -2.72 23.33
C GLU A 19 11.67 -1.63 23.02
N ALA A 20 12.87 -1.99 22.57
CA ALA A 20 13.90 -1.02 22.19
C ALA A 20 13.42 -0.09 21.06
N LEU A 21 12.74 -0.65 20.05
CA LEU A 21 12.20 0.13 18.93
C LEU A 21 11.04 1.04 19.37
N ALA A 22 10.15 0.53 20.22
CA ALA A 22 9.03 1.28 20.78
C ALA A 22 9.53 2.45 21.64
N ALA A 23 10.55 2.23 22.46
CA ALA A 23 11.20 3.26 23.27
C ALA A 23 11.85 4.35 22.40
N GLN A 24 12.57 3.98 21.34
CA GLN A 24 13.17 4.93 20.39
C GLN A 24 12.12 5.80 19.70
N ARG A 25 10.91 5.26 19.47
CA ARG A 25 9.80 5.95 18.81
C ARG A 25 8.83 6.63 19.79
N HIS A 26 9.10 6.57 21.10
CA HIS A 26 8.23 7.09 22.16
C HIS A 26 6.78 6.55 22.11
N ILE A 27 6.61 5.28 21.73
CA ILE A 27 5.32 4.59 21.66
C ILE A 27 5.33 3.31 22.48
N THR A 28 4.15 2.73 22.71
CA THR A 28 4.02 1.43 23.38
C THR A 28 4.24 0.28 22.40
N VAL A 29 4.62 -0.89 22.91
CA VAL A 29 4.79 -2.11 22.10
C VAL A 29 3.48 -2.50 21.40
N SER A 30 2.33 -2.37 22.10
CA SER A 30 1.02 -2.63 21.51
C SER A 30 0.70 -1.68 20.34
N ARG A 31 1.05 -0.40 20.46
CA ARG A 31 0.91 0.57 19.36
C ARG A 31 1.85 0.26 18.20
N LEU A 32 3.11 -0.09 18.48
CA LEU A 32 4.07 -0.51 17.45
C LEU A 32 3.56 -1.72 16.65
N LEU A 33 2.97 -2.71 17.33
CA LEU A 33 2.38 -3.88 16.69
C LEU A 33 1.15 -3.53 15.85
N ALA A 34 0.28 -2.65 16.37
CA ALA A 34 -0.89 -2.17 15.62
C ALA A 34 -0.47 -1.46 14.32
N GLU A 35 0.49 -0.53 14.40
CA GLU A 35 1.01 0.18 13.22
C GLU A 35 1.65 -0.78 12.20
N ALA A 36 2.39 -1.79 12.66
CA ALA A 36 2.97 -2.80 11.79
C ALA A 36 1.90 -3.65 11.06
N ILE A 37 0.82 -4.01 11.76
CA ILE A 37 -0.31 -4.74 11.17
C ILE A 37 -1.04 -3.87 10.15
N GLU A 38 -1.31 -2.60 10.48
CA GLU A 38 -1.92 -1.64 9.56
C GLU A 38 -1.08 -1.46 8.30
N GLU A 39 0.25 -1.37 8.44
CA GLU A 39 1.16 -1.24 7.31
C GLU A 39 1.16 -2.50 6.41
N LEU A 40 1.11 -3.69 7.01
CA LEU A 40 0.99 -4.96 6.28
C LEU A 40 -0.32 -5.03 5.48
N ILE A 41 -1.46 -4.70 6.11
CA ILE A 41 -2.76 -4.66 5.43
C ILE A 41 -2.75 -3.61 4.31
N ALA A 42 -2.24 -2.41 4.60
CA ALA A 42 -2.17 -1.34 3.62
C ALA A 42 -1.29 -1.71 2.42
N ARG A 43 -0.23 -2.51 2.62
CA ARG A 43 0.65 -2.99 1.56
C ARG A 43 -0.08 -3.99 0.65
N GLU A 44 -0.79 -4.96 1.23
CA GLU A 44 -1.62 -5.91 0.46
C GLU A 44 -2.72 -5.19 -0.31
N ASP A 45 -3.46 -4.30 0.35
CA ASP A 45 -4.55 -3.57 -0.28
C ASP A 45 -4.05 -2.63 -1.38
N ARG A 46 -2.85 -2.06 -1.25
CA ARG A 46 -2.29 -1.17 -2.30
C ARG A 46 -2.11 -1.90 -3.61
N TYR A 47 -1.56 -3.11 -3.59
CA TYR A 47 -1.39 -3.91 -4.80
C TYR A 47 -2.74 -4.34 -5.38
N ALA A 48 -3.63 -4.87 -4.54
CA ALA A 48 -4.97 -5.29 -4.96
C ALA A 48 -5.76 -4.13 -5.58
N ARG A 49 -5.74 -2.94 -4.95
CA ARG A 49 -6.39 -1.73 -5.47
C ARG A 49 -5.76 -1.24 -6.77
N ALA A 50 -4.43 -1.22 -6.87
CA ALA A 50 -3.74 -0.82 -8.09
C ALA A 50 -4.07 -1.76 -9.26
N ARG A 51 -4.08 -3.07 -9.00
CA ARG A 51 -4.48 -4.10 -9.97
C ARG A 51 -5.92 -3.93 -10.41
N ALA A 52 -6.85 -3.80 -9.47
CA ALA A 52 -8.27 -3.62 -9.78
C ALA A 52 -8.52 -2.36 -10.61
N ARG A 53 -7.87 -1.24 -10.26
CA ARG A 53 -7.94 0.01 -11.04
C ARG A 53 -7.40 -0.17 -12.46
N SER A 54 -6.26 -0.84 -12.62
CA SER A 54 -5.66 -1.09 -13.94
C SER A 54 -6.58 -1.94 -14.83
N LEU A 55 -7.14 -3.02 -14.28
CA LEU A 55 -8.09 -3.88 -14.99
C LEU A 55 -9.39 -3.14 -15.35
N ALA A 56 -9.91 -2.30 -14.44
CA ALA A 56 -11.10 -1.49 -14.72
C ALA A 56 -10.86 -0.47 -15.83
N LEU A 57 -9.66 0.13 -15.90
CA LEU A 57 -9.25 1.02 -16.99
C LEU A 57 -9.09 0.29 -18.31
N MET A 58 -8.64 -0.97 -18.32
CA MET A 58 -8.57 -1.77 -19.55
C MET A 58 -9.96 -2.20 -20.03
N ALA A 59 -10.83 -2.62 -19.11
CA ALA A 59 -12.19 -3.06 -19.42
C ALA A 59 -13.07 -1.89 -19.90
N ASN A 60 -12.89 -0.70 -19.31
CA ASN A 60 -13.59 0.53 -19.68
C ASN A 60 -12.59 1.55 -20.19
N ALA A 61 -11.81 1.17 -21.20
CA ALA A 61 -10.83 2.06 -21.79
C ALA A 61 -11.55 3.31 -22.34
N PRO A 62 -11.12 4.52 -21.97
CA PRO A 62 -11.68 5.73 -22.55
C PRO A 62 -11.41 5.72 -24.05
N ASP A 63 -12.39 6.15 -24.84
CA ASP A 63 -12.17 6.36 -26.26
C ASP A 63 -11.12 7.46 -26.44
N LEU A 64 -9.94 7.06 -26.90
CA LEU A 64 -8.82 7.96 -27.12
C LEU A 64 -9.00 8.79 -28.41
N GLY A 65 -10.10 8.63 -29.13
CA GLY A 65 -10.38 9.33 -30.39
C GLY A 65 -9.47 8.90 -31.54
N THR A 66 -8.61 7.90 -31.31
CA THR A 66 -7.63 7.42 -32.28
C THR A 66 -8.23 6.45 -33.28
N ARG A 67 -9.38 5.82 -32.99
CA ARG A 67 -9.97 4.74 -33.82
C ARG A 67 -8.94 3.65 -34.18
N GLY A 68 -7.95 3.42 -33.32
CA GLY A 68 -6.84 2.48 -33.57
C GLY A 68 -5.70 3.04 -34.43
N GLN A 69 -5.74 4.32 -34.81
CA GLN A 69 -4.71 5.01 -35.58
C GLN A 69 -4.10 6.14 -34.75
N ILE A 70 -2.82 6.01 -34.42
CA ILE A 70 -2.06 7.05 -33.74
C ILE A 70 -1.53 8.02 -34.81
N ALA A 71 -2.08 9.23 -34.87
CA ALA A 71 -1.69 10.26 -35.82
C ALA A 71 -0.59 11.21 -35.29
N VAL A 72 -0.25 11.13 -34.01
CA VAL A 72 0.73 11.98 -33.35
C VAL A 72 2.07 11.26 -33.18
N THR A 73 3.15 11.90 -33.61
CA THR A 73 4.53 11.42 -33.36
C THR A 73 5.01 11.94 -32.01
N ARG A 74 5.99 11.25 -31.42
CA ARG A 74 6.58 11.63 -30.13
C ARG A 74 7.17 13.04 -30.20
N GLU A 75 7.78 13.37 -31.32
CA GLU A 75 8.44 14.66 -31.59
C GLU A 75 7.41 15.81 -31.56
N ALA A 76 6.23 15.60 -32.16
CA ALA A 76 5.14 16.59 -32.16
C ALA A 76 4.50 16.81 -30.77
N LEU A 77 4.63 15.84 -29.85
CA LEU A 77 4.16 15.96 -28.46
C LEU A 77 5.17 16.63 -27.53
N HIS A 78 6.46 16.63 -27.90
CA HIS A 78 7.56 17.10 -27.04
C HIS A 78 7.83 18.61 -27.12
N GLU A 79 7.32 19.28 -28.16
CA GLU A 79 7.51 20.72 -28.42
C GLU A 79 6.57 21.65 -27.61
N ARG A 80 5.88 21.14 -26.60
CA ARG A 80 4.91 21.91 -25.79
C ARG A 80 5.38 22.05 -24.35
#